data_AF-A0A7J0DUT5-F1
#
_entry.id   AF-A0A7J0DUT5-F1
#
_cell.length_a   1.000
_cell.length_b   1.000
_cell.length_c   1.000
_cell.angle_alpha   90.00
_cell.angle_beta   90.00
_cell.angle_gamma   90.00
#
_symmetry.space_group_name_H-M   'P 1'
#
loop_
_entity.id
_entity.type
_entity.pdbx_description
1 polymer ?
#
loop_
_entity_poly.entity_id
_entity_poly.type
_entity_poly.pdbx_seq_one_letter_code
_entity_poly.pdbx_strand_id
1 'polypeptide(L)'
;MAYAPIDIKSIDMVVSGEDCSNIPILPSGFIISSDGHLVPIDSGASSSFATANPSGSLLTVVFQILACDASSTNEVNIEMMTSVNALIRSTVENIKAALNLD
;
A
#
# COMPACT_ATOMS: atom_id res chain seq x y z
N MET A 1 5.35 -5.71 -2.06
CA MET A 1 5.12 -6.31 -3.39
C MET A 1 3.90 -5.64 -3.99
N ALA A 2 3.86 -5.45 -5.31
CA ALA A 2 2.68 -4.92 -6.00
C ALA A 2 1.90 -6.05 -6.66
N TYR A 3 0.58 -5.97 -6.64
CA TYR A 3 -0.36 -6.86 -7.30
C TYR A 3 -1.50 -6.02 -7.90
N ALA A 4 -2.29 -6.57 -8.82
CA ALA A 4 -3.44 -5.88 -9.38
C ALA A 4 -4.71 -6.70 -9.09
N PRO A 5 -5.60 -6.22 -8.21
CA PRO A 5 -6.92 -6.82 -8.06
C PRO A 5 -7.67 -6.75 -9.39
N ILE A 6 -8.32 -7.84 -9.80
CA ILE A 6 -9.17 -7.91 -10.99
C ILE A 6 -10.54 -8.43 -10.54
N ASP A 7 -11.61 -7.79 -11.00
CA ASP A 7 -12.97 -8.24 -10.71
C ASP A 7 -13.27 -9.57 -11.39
N ILE A 8 -14.03 -10.44 -10.73
CA ILE A 8 -14.29 -11.79 -11.25
C ILE A 8 -15.06 -11.75 -12.57
N LYS A 9 -15.93 -10.74 -12.78
CA LYS A 9 -16.65 -10.58 -14.05
C LYS A 9 -15.71 -10.24 -15.19
N SER A 10 -14.66 -9.45 -14.91
CA SER A 10 -13.61 -9.16 -15.88
C SER A 10 -12.83 -10.43 -16.23
N ILE A 11 -12.61 -11.34 -15.27
CA ILE A 11 -11.98 -12.65 -15.54
C ILE A 11 -12.89 -13.51 -16.41
N ASP A 12 -14.19 -13.60 -16.11
CA ASP A 12 -15.14 -14.39 -16.90
C ASP A 12 -15.25 -13.92 -18.36
N MET A 13 -15.24 -12.60 -18.57
CA MET A 13 -15.20 -11.97 -19.89
C MET A 13 -13.97 -12.43 -20.68
N VAL A 14 -12.78 -12.38 -20.05
CA VAL A 14 -11.52 -12.83 -20.66
C VAL A 14 -11.56 -14.31 -21.03
N VAL A 15 -12.04 -15.15 -20.11
CA VAL A 15 -12.09 -16.62 -20.30
C VAL A 15 -13.10 -17.00 -21.38
N SER A 16 -14.16 -16.21 -21.55
CA SER A 16 -15.17 -16.39 -22.60
C SER A 16 -14.69 -15.93 -23.98
N GLY A 17 -13.49 -15.35 -24.08
CA GLY A 17 -12.91 -14.85 -25.32
C GLY A 17 -13.48 -13.50 -25.76
N GLU A 18 -14.08 -12.74 -24.84
CA GLU A 18 -14.60 -11.39 -25.11
C GLU A 18 -13.45 -10.34 -25.11
N ASP A 19 -13.76 -9.12 -25.56
CA ASP A 19 -12.76 -8.03 -25.67
C ASP A 19 -12.26 -7.55 -24.30
N CYS A 20 -10.95 -7.67 -24.08
CA CYS A 20 -10.30 -7.32 -22.82
C CYS A 20 -9.67 -5.93 -22.82
N SER A 21 -9.77 -5.17 -23.91
CA SER A 21 -9.04 -3.90 -24.11
C SER A 21 -9.40 -2.82 -23.07
N ASN A 22 -10.59 -2.91 -22.47
CA ASN A 22 -11.10 -1.94 -21.49
C ASN A 22 -11.03 -2.41 -20.04
N ILE A 23 -10.40 -3.56 -19.75
CA ILE A 23 -10.24 -4.02 -18.36
C ILE A 23 -9.09 -3.25 -17.71
N PRO A 24 -9.35 -2.42 -16.69
CA PRO A 24 -8.29 -1.68 -16.03
C PRO A 24 -7.48 -2.61 -15.13
N ILE A 25 -6.17 -2.69 -15.37
CA ILE A 25 -5.21 -3.35 -14.47
C ILE A 25 -4.58 -2.27 -13.60
N LEU A 26 -4.94 -2.24 -12.32
CA LEU A 26 -4.54 -1.19 -11.39
C LEU A 26 -3.64 -1.76 -10.28
N PRO A 27 -2.31 -1.60 -10.41
CA PRO A 27 -1.38 -2.01 -9.38
C PRO A 27 -1.67 -1.34 -8.03
N SER A 28 -1.62 -2.15 -6.99
CA SER A 28 -1.69 -1.73 -5.59
C SER A 28 -0.83 -2.66 -4.73
N GLY A 29 -0.51 -2.22 -3.52
CA GLY A 29 0.20 -3.06 -2.57
C GLY A 29 1.01 -2.26 -1.57
N PHE A 30 1.83 -2.97 -0.80
CA PHE A 30 2.67 -2.36 0.21
C PHE A 30 3.97 -3.13 0.44
N ILE A 31 4.92 -2.48 1.10
CA ILE A 31 6.11 -3.09 1.68
C ILE A 31 6.32 -2.56 3.10
N ILE A 32 6.84 -3.41 3.97
CA ILE A 32 7.32 -3.04 5.31
C ILE A 32 8.83 -3.28 5.29
N SER A 33 9.59 -2.22 5.56
CA SER A 33 11.04 -2.28 5.69
C SER A 33 11.45 -1.78 7.07
N SER A 34 12.67 -2.09 7.52
CA SER A 34 13.24 -1.40 8.68
C SER A 34 13.30 0.11 8.39
N ASP A 35 13.07 0.92 9.43
CA ASP A 35 13.21 2.39 9.37
C ASP A 35 14.67 2.86 9.26
N GLY A 36 15.64 1.93 9.25
CA GLY A 36 17.07 2.22 9.13
C GLY A 36 17.68 2.82 10.40
N HIS A 37 16.89 3.05 11.45
CA HIS A 37 17.38 3.53 12.72
C HIS A 37 17.80 2.34 13.58
N LEU A 38 19.09 2.32 13.92
CA LEU A 38 19.66 1.35 14.84
C LEU A 38 19.51 1.88 16.27
N VAL A 39 18.90 1.10 17.16
CA VAL A 39 18.92 1.42 18.59
C VAL A 39 20.31 1.08 19.13
N PRO A 40 21.06 2.04 19.69
CA PRO A 40 22.29 1.73 20.40
C PRO A 40 21.93 0.81 21.57
N ILE A 41 22.51 -0.39 21.61
CA ILE A 41 22.43 -1.22 22.80
C ILE A 41 23.32 -0.53 23.83
N ASP A 42 22.73 -0.08 24.94
CA ASP A 42 23.47 0.44 26.08
C ASP A 42 24.23 -0.72 26.74
N SER A 43 25.36 -1.09 26.15
CA SER A 43 26.27 -2.08 26.67
C SER A 43 27.47 -1.37 27.27
N GLY A 44 27.44 -1.21 28.59
CA GLY A 44 28.66 -1.19 29.38
C GLY A 44 29.53 -2.38 28.96
N ALA A 45 30.69 -2.08 28.38
CA ALA A 45 31.81 -2.96 28.10
C ALA A 45 31.49 -4.46 27.90
N SER A 46 31.20 -4.88 26.66
CA SER A 46 31.77 -6.14 26.16
C SER A 46 31.75 -6.23 24.64
N SER A 47 32.92 -6.51 24.09
CA SER A 47 33.20 -6.78 22.69
C SER A 47 32.43 -7.99 22.18
N SER A 48 31.33 -7.74 21.49
CA SER A 48 30.80 -8.65 20.47
C SER A 48 29.94 -7.80 19.55
N PHE A 49 29.88 -8.16 18.28
CA PHE A 49 29.14 -7.51 17.20
C PHE A 49 27.63 -7.53 17.47
N ALA A 50 27.19 -6.87 18.54
CA ALA A 50 25.83 -6.84 18.99
C ALA A 50 25.02 -6.13 17.91
N THR A 51 24.32 -6.93 17.13
CA THR A 51 23.43 -6.52 16.05
C THR A 51 22.44 -5.53 16.64
N ALA A 52 22.64 -4.25 16.35
CA ALA A 52 21.75 -3.21 16.82
C ALA A 52 20.33 -3.55 16.34
N ASN A 53 19.38 -3.52 17.27
CA ASN A 53 18.00 -3.85 16.96
C ASN A 53 17.39 -2.71 16.14
N PRO A 54 16.64 -3.01 15.05
CA PRO A 54 15.92 -1.98 14.32
C PRO A 54 14.91 -1.28 15.24
N SER A 55 14.92 0.06 15.23
CA SER A 55 14.10 0.90 16.11
C SER A 55 12.63 0.93 15.70
N GLY A 56 12.33 0.62 14.44
CA GLY A 56 10.98 0.68 13.90
C GLY A 56 10.89 0.15 12.47
N SER A 57 9.75 0.41 11.85
CA SER A 57 9.47 -0.01 10.48
C SER A 57 8.87 1.13 9.67
N LEU A 58 9.22 1.18 8.39
CA LEU A 58 8.66 2.07 7.39
C LEU A 58 7.64 1.29 6.55
N LEU A 59 6.39 1.75 6.55
CA LEU A 59 5.34 1.24 5.68
C LEU A 59 5.28 2.12 4.41
N THR A 60 5.53 1.51 3.26
CA THR A 60 5.30 2.14 1.95
C THR A 60 4.09 1.49 1.29
N VAL A 61 3.10 2.30 0.91
CA VAL A 61 1.88 1.84 0.24
C VAL A 61 1.79 2.47 -1.14
N VAL A 62 1.34 1.69 -2.13
CA VAL A 62 1.12 2.15 -3.51
C VAL A 62 -0.30 1.83 -3.95
N PHE A 63 -0.92 2.77 -4.65
CA PHE A 63 -2.21 2.61 -5.31
C PHE A 63 -2.17 3.29 -6.67
N GLN A 64 -2.66 2.59 -7.69
CA GLN A 64 -3.12 3.20 -8.93
C GLN A 64 -4.65 3.20 -8.90
N ILE A 65 -5.26 4.37 -9.10
CA ILE A 65 -6.72 4.55 -9.00
C ILE A 65 -7.19 5.33 -10.22
N LEU A 66 -8.29 4.90 -10.83
CA LEU A 66 -8.95 5.63 -11.90
C LEU A 66 -9.97 6.59 -11.29
N ALA A 67 -9.87 7.87 -11.65
CA ALA A 67 -10.85 8.88 -11.31
C ALA A 67 -12.02 8.82 -12.30
N CYS A 68 -13.26 8.68 -11.81
CA CYS A 68 -14.44 9.00 -12.60
C CYS A 68 -14.84 10.44 -12.29
N ASP A 69 -15.06 11.23 -13.34
CA ASP A 69 -15.48 12.64 -13.32
C ASP A 69 -14.45 13.67 -12.81
N ALA A 70 -13.70 14.20 -13.78
CA ALA A 70 -13.29 15.60 -13.78
C ALA A 70 -14.08 16.30 -14.89
N SER A 71 -15.33 16.71 -14.62
CA SER A 71 -15.98 17.69 -15.49
C SER A 71 -15.14 18.97 -15.40
N SER A 72 -14.33 19.22 -16.42
CA SER A 72 -13.25 20.21 -16.47
C SER A 72 -11.92 19.75 -15.85
N THR A 73 -10.87 19.87 -16.66
CA THR A 73 -9.51 19.34 -16.50
C THR A 73 -8.68 20.03 -15.40
N ASN A 74 -9.29 20.77 -14.46
CA ASN A 74 -8.57 21.55 -13.45
C ASN A 74 -9.20 21.52 -12.04
N GLU A 75 -10.36 20.88 -11.83
CA GLU A 75 -10.91 20.74 -10.49
C GLU A 75 -10.38 19.47 -9.83
N VAL A 76 -9.51 19.68 -8.84
CA VAL A 76 -9.14 18.64 -7.88
C VAL A 76 -10.44 18.21 -7.17
N ASN A 77 -10.93 17.02 -7.50
CA ASN A 77 -12.15 16.49 -6.91
C ASN A 77 -11.91 16.23 -5.40
N ILE A 78 -12.40 17.14 -4.56
CA ILE A 78 -12.25 17.09 -3.09
C ILE A 78 -12.88 15.81 -2.52
N GLU A 79 -13.96 15.33 -3.12
CA GLU A 79 -14.61 14.08 -2.74
C GLU A 79 -13.73 12.86 -3.05
N MET A 80 -13.08 12.86 -4.22
CA MET A 80 -12.09 11.83 -4.57
C MET A 80 -10.91 11.85 -3.59
N MET A 81 -10.36 13.04 -3.26
CA MET A 81 -9.27 13.15 -2.28
C MET A 81 -9.68 12.64 -0.90
N THR A 82 -10.91 12.92 -0.48
CA THR A 82 -11.47 12.41 0.78
C THR A 82 -11.54 10.88 0.77
N SER A 83 -12.01 10.29 -0.34
CA SER A 83 -12.09 8.85 -0.53
C SER A 83 -10.71 8.18 -0.56
N VAL A 84 -9.73 8.77 -1.25
CA VAL A 84 -8.34 8.29 -1.29
C VAL A 84 -7.70 8.33 0.09
N ASN A 85 -7.92 9.40 0.86
CA ASN A 85 -7.39 9.49 2.23
C ASN A 85 -8.04 8.44 3.15
N ALA A 86 -9.36 8.23 3.05
CA ALA A 86 -10.05 7.17 3.76
C ALA A 86 -9.50 5.78 3.41
N LEU A 87 -9.21 5.52 2.13
CA LEU A 87 -8.60 4.27 1.66
C LEU A 87 -7.20 4.06 2.25
N ILE A 88 -6.34 5.08 2.23
CA ILE A 88 -4.99 5.01 2.82
C ILE A 88 -5.09 4.72 4.32
N ARG A 89 -5.93 5.45 5.06
CA ARG A 89 -6.14 5.23 6.49
C ARG A 89 -6.61 3.81 6.77
N SER A 90 -7.67 3.36 6.09
CA SER A 90 -8.19 2.00 6.28
C SER A 90 -7.13 0.93 5.96
N THR A 91 -6.30 1.16 4.94
CA THR A 91 -5.20 0.24 4.62
C THR A 91 -4.16 0.16 5.74
N VAL A 92 -3.75 1.30 6.28
CA VAL A 92 -2.81 1.34 7.43
C VAL A 92 -3.39 0.63 8.64
N GLU A 93 -4.65 0.91 8.98
CA GLU A 93 -5.33 0.27 10.12
C GLU A 93 -5.50 -1.24 9.91
N ASN A 94 -5.84 -1.69 8.70
CA ASN A 94 -5.92 -3.13 8.39
C ASN A 94 -4.56 -3.83 8.47
N ILE A 95 -3.48 -3.18 8.03
CA ILE A 95 -2.12 -3.72 8.15
C ILE A 95 -1.72 -3.83 9.62
N LYS A 96 -1.96 -2.78 10.41
CA LYS A 96 -1.71 -2.77 11.85
C LYS A 96 -2.47 -3.90 12.55
N ALA A 97 -3.77 -4.03 12.30
CA ALA A 97 -4.61 -5.08 12.86
C ALA A 97 -4.11 -6.50 12.48
N ALA A 98 -3.73 -6.70 11.21
CA ALA A 98 -3.18 -7.97 10.73
C ALA A 98 -1.83 -8.34 11.38
N LEU A 99 -1.08 -7.35 11.87
CA LEU A 99 0.19 -7.50 12.57
C LEU A 99 0.05 -7.44 14.10
N ASN A 100 -1.18 -7.36 14.62
CA ASN A 100 -1.48 -7.20 16.04
C ASN A 100 -0.79 -5.98 16.68
N LEU A 101 -0.73 -4.88 15.92
CA LEU A 101 -0.30 -3.57 16.39
C LEU A 101 -1.58 -2.77 16.67
N ASP A 102 -1.94 -2.59 17.94
CA ASP A 102 -3.09 -1.74 18.34
C ASP A 102 -2.76 -0.24 18.27
#